data_AF-A0A7C1G569-F1
#
_entry.id   AF-A0A7C1G569-F1
#
_cell.length_a   1.000
_cell.length_b   1.000
_cell.length_c   1.000
_cell.angle_alpha   90.00
_cell.angle_beta   90.00
_cell.angle_gamma   90.00
#
_symmetry.space_group_name_H-M   'P 1'
#
loop_
_entity.id
_entity.type
_entity.pdbx_description
1 polymer ?
#
loop_
_entity_poly.entity_id
_entity_poly.type
_entity_poly.pdbx_seq_one_letter_code
_entity_poly.pdbx_strand_id
1 'polypeptide(L)'
;MSELPQRQTDIGPPSYKDFLPPVIKKNYGQWKYHEVKSPGVMVHVAESGDQLWTVRVASPRLLSTDTIKDYCDIADNHCDGHLRFTTRHNVEFMV
;
A
#
# COMPACT_ATOMS: atom_id res chain seq x y z
N MET A 1 -40.48 2.22 -15.21
CA MET A 1 -39.72 1.70 -14.06
C MET A 1 -38.30 1.47 -14.55
N SER A 2 -37.30 2.10 -13.94
CA SER A 2 -35.90 1.89 -14.33
C SER A 2 -35.52 0.43 -14.10
N GLU A 3 -34.91 -0.23 -15.09
CA GLU A 3 -34.45 -1.60 -14.96
C GLU A 3 -33.46 -1.72 -13.80
N LEU A 4 -33.62 -2.75 -12.99
CA LEU A 4 -32.71 -3.01 -11.86
C LEU A 4 -31.33 -3.40 -12.41
N PRO A 5 -30.23 -2.94 -11.78
CA PRO A 5 -28.89 -3.28 -12.23
C PRO A 5 -28.68 -4.80 -12.18
N GLN A 6 -28.07 -5.35 -13.25
CA GLN A 6 -27.76 -6.77 -13.33
C GLN A 6 -26.68 -7.16 -12.32
N ARG A 7 -26.95 -8.20 -11.53
CA ARG A 7 -26.02 -8.73 -10.52
C ARG A 7 -24.74 -9.25 -11.18
N GLN A 8 -23.59 -8.81 -10.67
CA GLN A 8 -22.27 -9.35 -11.04
C GLN A 8 -21.83 -10.39 -10.00
N THR A 9 -21.30 -11.53 -10.46
CA THR A 9 -20.76 -12.62 -9.63
C THR A 9 -19.44 -13.14 -10.20
N ASP A 10 -18.67 -13.89 -9.42
CA ASP A 10 -17.45 -14.57 -9.86
C ASP A 10 -16.34 -13.64 -10.39
N ILE A 11 -16.34 -12.38 -9.95
CA ILE A 11 -15.40 -11.33 -10.41
C ILE A 11 -14.04 -11.35 -9.68
N GLY A 12 -13.93 -12.07 -8.57
CA GLY A 12 -12.69 -12.13 -7.77
C GLY A 12 -12.31 -10.79 -7.10
N PRO A 13 -11.08 -10.67 -6.58
CA PRO A 13 -10.55 -9.42 -6.05
C PRO A 13 -10.06 -8.51 -7.19
N PRO A 14 -9.99 -7.18 -6.96
CA PRO A 14 -9.29 -6.30 -7.87
C PRO A 14 -7.80 -6.68 -7.93
N SER A 15 -7.17 -6.44 -9.08
CA SER A 15 -5.76 -6.78 -9.28
C SER A 15 -4.88 -5.89 -8.41
N TYR A 16 -3.98 -6.49 -7.62
CA TYR A 16 -3.05 -5.72 -6.78
C TYR A 16 -2.16 -4.77 -7.60
N LYS A 17 -1.93 -5.08 -8.89
CA LYS A 17 -1.11 -4.26 -9.81
C LYS A 17 -1.70 -2.87 -10.05
N ASP A 18 -2.99 -2.70 -9.79
CA ASP A 18 -3.70 -1.43 -9.95
C ASP A 18 -3.46 -0.49 -8.76
N PHE A 19 -2.93 -1.02 -7.64
CA PHE A 19 -2.67 -0.29 -6.40
C PHE A 19 -1.19 -0.27 -6.01
N LEU A 20 -0.29 -0.62 -6.93
CA LEU A 20 1.15 -0.56 -6.67
C LEU A 20 1.67 0.86 -6.86
N PRO A 21 2.44 1.40 -5.89
CA PRO A 21 3.22 2.61 -6.10
C PRO A 21 4.05 2.51 -7.39
N PRO A 22 4.22 3.59 -8.17
CA PRO A 22 4.96 3.58 -9.42
C PRO A 22 6.37 2.98 -9.30
N VAL A 23 7.08 3.28 -8.21
CA VAL A 23 8.42 2.74 -7.92
C VAL A 23 8.40 1.22 -7.71
N ILE A 24 7.35 0.68 -7.08
CA ILE A 24 7.20 -0.78 -6.94
C ILE A 24 6.88 -1.42 -8.27
N LYS A 25 5.98 -0.81 -9.05
CA LYS A 25 5.59 -1.33 -10.37
C LYS A 25 6.77 -1.36 -11.34
N LYS A 26 7.60 -0.30 -11.34
CA LYS A 26 8.82 -0.20 -12.16
C LYS A 26 9.85 -1.26 -11.81
N ASN A 27 10.07 -1.52 -10.52
CA ASN A 27 11.13 -2.39 -10.02
C ASN A 27 10.61 -3.76 -9.55
N TYR A 28 9.44 -4.19 -10.03
CA TYR A 28 8.77 -5.39 -9.54
C TYR A 28 9.63 -6.63 -9.81
N GLY A 29 10.07 -7.29 -8.74
CA GLY A 29 10.96 -8.47 -8.82
C GLY A 29 12.44 -8.14 -9.03
N GLN A 30 12.83 -6.87 -9.05
CA GLN A 30 14.20 -6.39 -9.30
C GLN A 30 14.76 -5.65 -8.08
N TRP A 31 14.60 -6.23 -6.89
CA TRP A 31 15.09 -5.67 -5.64
C TRP A 31 16.45 -6.25 -5.28
N LYS A 32 17.42 -5.39 -5.01
CA LYS A 32 18.79 -5.79 -4.72
C LYS A 32 18.98 -6.15 -3.26
N TYR A 33 18.50 -5.29 -2.35
CA TYR A 33 18.57 -5.51 -0.90
C TYR A 33 17.56 -4.64 -0.16
N HIS A 34 17.42 -4.91 1.14
CA HIS A 34 16.69 -4.05 2.06
C HIS A 34 17.55 -3.79 3.31
N GLU A 35 17.27 -2.69 4.00
CA GLU A 35 17.94 -2.33 5.24
C GLU A 35 16.94 -1.70 6.21
N VAL A 36 16.98 -2.12 7.47
CA VAL A 36 16.21 -1.49 8.56
C VAL A 36 17.03 -0.33 9.10
N LYS A 37 16.55 0.89 8.91
CA LYS A 37 17.28 2.12 9.30
C LYS A 37 17.00 2.51 10.75
N SER A 38 15.79 2.28 11.22
CA SER A 38 15.37 2.52 12.59
C SER A 38 14.10 1.72 12.90
N PRO A 39 13.65 1.64 14.17
CA PRO A 39 12.39 0.99 14.50
C PRO A 39 11.22 1.55 13.67
N GLY A 40 10.59 0.69 12.87
CA GLY A 40 9.48 1.05 12.00
C GLY A 40 9.87 1.66 10.65
N VAL A 41 11.15 1.88 10.36
CA VAL A 41 11.61 2.45 9.08
C VAL A 41 12.58 1.51 8.38
N MET A 42 12.29 1.17 7.13
CA MET A 42 13.17 0.37 6.28
C MET A 42 13.25 0.95 4.88
N VAL A 43 14.34 0.68 4.18
CA VAL A 43 14.52 1.04 2.77
C VAL A 43 14.75 -0.23 1.94
N HIS A 44 14.11 -0.31 0.78
CA HIS A 44 14.43 -1.28 -0.26
C HIS A 44 15.16 -0.56 -1.37
N VAL A 45 16.23 -1.16 -1.89
CA VAL A 45 17.00 -0.62 -3.00
C VAL A 45 16.88 -1.56 -4.19
N ALA A 46 16.42 -1.04 -5.31
CA ALA A 46 16.28 -1.78 -6.56
C ALA A 46 17.64 -1.98 -7.24
N GLU A 47 17.71 -2.92 -8.19
CA GLU A 47 18.89 -3.08 -9.05
C GLU A 47 19.18 -1.83 -9.88
N SER A 48 18.14 -1.06 -10.23
CA SER A 48 18.21 0.24 -10.89
C SER A 48 18.82 1.35 -10.03
N GLY A 49 18.93 1.15 -8.71
CA GLY A 49 19.32 2.16 -7.74
C GLY A 49 18.15 2.93 -7.13
N ASP A 50 16.92 2.77 -7.65
CA ASP A 50 15.72 3.35 -7.05
C ASP A 50 15.55 2.88 -5.61
N GLN A 51 15.05 3.76 -4.75
CA GLN A 51 14.81 3.46 -3.34
C GLN A 51 13.34 3.58 -3.02
N LEU A 52 12.87 2.67 -2.15
CA LEU A 52 11.54 2.72 -1.56
C LEU A 52 11.68 2.72 -0.04
N TRP A 53 11.27 3.82 0.58
CA TRP A 53 11.22 3.95 2.02
C TRP A 53 9.87 3.49 2.53
N THR A 54 9.86 2.64 3.55
CA THR A 54 8.64 2.14 4.17
C THR A 54 8.61 2.53 5.63
N VAL A 55 7.55 3.22 6.03
CA VAL A 55 7.24 3.56 7.42
C VAL A 55 6.09 2.67 7.89
N ARG A 56 6.36 1.83 8.89
CA ARG A 56 5.41 0.88 9.47
C ARG A 56 4.86 1.41 10.78
N VAL A 57 3.54 1.51 10.86
CA VAL A 57 2.81 1.99 12.03
C VAL A 57 1.86 0.92 12.55
N ALA A 58 1.80 0.76 13.87
CA ALA A 58 0.89 -0.19 14.50
C ALA A 58 -0.56 0.22 14.27
N SER A 59 -1.43 -0.78 14.09
CA SER A 59 -2.88 -0.57 14.05
C SER A 59 -3.57 -1.63 14.93
N PRO A 60 -4.68 -1.26 15.61
CA PRO A 60 -5.42 -2.17 16.47
C PRO A 60 -6.22 -3.23 15.71
N ARG A 61 -6.06 -3.33 14.38
CA ARG A 61 -6.82 -4.19 13.44
C ARG A 61 -8.29 -3.79 13.31
N LEU A 62 -9.01 -3.65 14.41
CA LEU A 62 -10.37 -3.12 14.43
C LEU A 62 -10.30 -1.60 14.32
N LEU A 63 -10.73 -1.08 13.17
CA LEU A 63 -10.65 0.34 12.83
C LEU A 63 -12.04 0.88 12.50
N SER A 64 -12.28 2.15 12.80
CA SER A 64 -13.41 2.88 12.23
C SER A 64 -13.10 3.27 10.78
N THR A 65 -14.14 3.59 10.01
CA THR A 65 -13.98 4.17 8.68
C THR A 65 -13.25 5.50 8.70
N ASP A 66 -13.37 6.26 9.80
CA ASP A 66 -12.73 7.57 9.90
C ASP A 66 -11.21 7.42 10.05
N THR A 67 -10.74 6.45 10.84
CA THR A 67 -9.30 6.15 10.91
C THR A 67 -8.74 5.66 9.57
N ILE A 68 -9.53 4.92 8.78
CA ILE A 68 -9.10 4.52 7.43
C ILE A 68 -8.98 5.74 6.51
N LYS A 69 -9.91 6.69 6.59
CA LYS A 69 -9.84 7.95 5.84
C LYS A 69 -8.62 8.78 6.27
N ASP A 70 -8.32 8.85 7.56
CA ASP A 70 -7.10 9.51 8.05
C ASP A 70 -5.84 8.87 7.44
N TYR A 71 -5.81 7.54 7.29
CA TYR A 71 -4.70 6.87 6.60
C TYR A 71 -4.66 7.21 5.10
N CYS A 72 -5.81 7.31 4.44
CA CYS A 72 -5.89 7.76 3.05
C CYS A 72 -5.36 9.20 2.91
N ASP A 73 -5.76 10.12 3.79
CA ASP A 73 -5.29 11.50 3.77
C ASP A 73 -3.76 11.58 3.96
N ILE A 74 -3.18 10.74 4.84
CA ILE A 74 -1.72 10.65 4.99
C ILE A 74 -1.08 10.12 3.70
N ALA A 75 -1.66 9.09 3.08
CA ALA A 75 -1.14 8.51 1.85
C ALA A 75 -1.24 9.49 0.67
N ASP A 76 -2.32 10.25 0.54
CA ASP A 76 -2.48 11.28 -0.49
C ASP A 76 -1.46 12.40 -0.34
N ASN A 77 -1.17 12.82 0.89
CA ASN A 77 -0.24 13.91 1.17
C ASN A 77 1.25 13.52 1.04
N HIS A 78 1.59 12.24 1.22
CA HIS A 78 2.98 11.81 1.37
C HIS A 78 3.41 10.61 0.51
N CYS A 79 2.47 9.86 -0.05
CA CYS A 79 2.72 8.55 -0.69
C CYS A 79 1.99 8.41 -2.05
N ASP A 80 1.65 9.53 -2.69
CA ASP A 80 0.88 9.58 -3.95
C ASP A 80 -0.42 8.75 -3.90
N GLY A 81 -1.08 8.70 -2.75
CA GLY A 81 -2.31 7.94 -2.52
C GLY A 81 -2.12 6.44 -2.30
N HIS A 82 -0.89 5.96 -2.10
CA HIS A 82 -0.58 4.54 -1.91
C HIS A 82 -0.26 4.21 -0.44
N LEU A 83 -0.88 3.15 0.05
CA LEU A 83 -0.56 2.53 1.34
C LEU A 83 -0.79 1.03 1.24
N ARG A 84 -0.27 0.26 2.21
CA ARG A 84 -0.62 -1.16 2.34
C ARG A 84 -0.75 -1.58 3.79
N PHE A 85 -1.41 -2.73 3.99
CA PHE A 85 -1.44 -3.41 5.29
C PHE A 85 -0.50 -4.61 5.28
N THR A 86 0.15 -4.83 6.42
CA THR A 86 0.97 -6.04 6.65
C THR A 86 0.10 -7.21 7.06
N THR A 87 0.66 -8.42 6.99
CA THR A 87 0.02 -9.66 7.49
C THR A 87 -0.23 -9.67 9.00
N ARG A 88 0.36 -8.73 9.76
CA ARG A 88 0.12 -8.51 11.19
C ARG A 88 -0.70 -7.26 11.47
N HIS A 89 -1.47 -6.79 10.48
CA HIS A 89 -2.41 -5.68 10.57
C HIS A 89 -1.82 -4.30 10.84
N ASN A 90 -0.49 -4.15 10.83
CA ASN A 90 0.15 -2.83 10.77
C ASN A 90 -0.11 -2.17 9.41
N VAL A 91 -0.16 -0.84 9.38
CA VAL A 91 -0.22 -0.04 8.15
C VAL A 91 1.19 0.39 7.73
N GLU A 92 1.43 0.45 6.43
CA GLU A 92 2.70 0.87 5.85
C GLU A 92 2.49 1.97 4.81
N PHE A 93 3.24 3.06 5.00
CA PHE A 93 3.33 4.19 4.09
C PHE A 93 4.65 4.12 3.33
N MET A 94 4.61 4.39 2.03
CA MET A 94 5.72 4.12 1.11
C MET A 94 6.07 5.39 0.32
N VAL A 95 7.32 5.83 0.41
CA VAL A 95 7.86 7.07 -0.19
C VAL A 95 9.06 6.76 -1.06
#